data_AF-F2PGD1-F1
#
_entry.id   AF-F2PGD1-F1
#
_cell.length_a   1.000
_cell.length_b   1.000
_cell.length_c   1.000
_cell.angle_alpha   90.00
_cell.angle_beta   90.00
_cell.angle_gamma   90.00
#
_symmetry.space_group_name_H-M   'P 1'
#
loop_
_entity.id
_entity.type
_entity.pdbx_description
1 polymer ?
#
loop_
_entity_poly.entity_id
_entity_poly.type
_entity_poly.pdbx_seq_one_letter_code
_entity_poly.pdbx_strand_id
1 'polypeptide(L)'
;MDRISPLPLEVRCMIADACDPRTLPSLSLVAKAFVCPAQRAIFHSVHKTVEGQADVRVLGRPGAINQYRPSWIQLLLRALFECPRLAEYVKHVHILVHDNWRPIPFYDKKKGAPIQSHKRVVPRKFIELGLKLKDEKPFLRRNKTWKKTWKAALFQGNDEAMLALALSLFDSLTVIDISPELLYYSQFISPMFACLTSRTPSFNHFSGLQHVSFCIKGTCHYAGELGLAFTKFKIMKHHDIKTLELSAHDSHMDIMRKDLLHTHPSLTTLRLKFCDLTISTVGDILDHTPALKVFECRLLREYFSSSGQAHNHQSLMLSHLDFGQLAIDLEKVASTLEELTIGVVWSGMGFYAVEEDPSWFRGIPVYSLKHLELLSHLEIPVEILIGLRPWTGPLLSCVLPPKLKSLVLVDTLPYPCRDRLEDYSAMPVMNQLAAYLADSPSKLRKVTVNFYVKLECHYFYNCEHEVRRYIDLDEVRLLAVSLTNRGITLEIGFHWTEYDEASTLWRGTYSPEMSTEVSNLGLRYTPVITAGDAEDEDSDDSGDSDDSDDSEDSEDEDDKKEKE
;
A
#
# COMPACT_ATOMS: atom_id res chain seq x y z
N MET A 1 -11.79 -40.50 -30.99
CA MET A 1 -12.87 -39.61 -31.48
C MET A 1 -12.75 -38.29 -30.76
N ASP A 2 -12.69 -37.19 -31.50
CA ASP A 2 -12.66 -35.83 -30.93
C ASP A 2 -14.06 -35.49 -30.38
N ARG A 3 -14.27 -35.79 -29.10
CA ARG A 3 -15.54 -35.53 -28.39
C ARG A 3 -15.69 -34.07 -27.96
N ILE A 4 -14.67 -33.25 -28.20
CA ILE A 4 -14.53 -31.91 -27.63
C ILE A 4 -14.87 -30.84 -28.67
N SER A 5 -14.46 -31.02 -29.93
CA SER A 5 -14.78 -30.11 -31.03
C SER A 5 -16.27 -29.79 -31.22
N PRO A 6 -17.24 -30.69 -30.95
CA PRO A 6 -18.67 -30.39 -31.06
C PRO A 6 -19.21 -29.44 -29.98
N LEU A 7 -18.45 -29.17 -28.90
CA LEU A 7 -18.91 -28.28 -27.84
C LEU A 7 -19.06 -26.84 -28.36
N PRO A 8 -20.10 -26.10 -27.94
CA PRO A 8 -20.22 -24.67 -28.22
C PRO A 8 -18.97 -23.90 -27.80
N LEU A 9 -18.66 -22.80 -28.48
CA LEU A 9 -17.48 -22.01 -28.18
C LEU A 9 -17.53 -21.46 -26.76
N GLU A 10 -18.72 -21.10 -26.29
CA GLU A 10 -19.01 -20.59 -24.95
C GLU A 10 -18.61 -21.64 -23.89
N VAL A 11 -19.02 -22.89 -24.08
CA VAL A 11 -18.66 -24.01 -23.19
C VAL A 11 -17.15 -24.26 -23.20
N ARG A 12 -16.51 -24.17 -24.37
CA ARG A 12 -15.04 -24.27 -24.46
C ARG A 12 -14.32 -23.10 -23.80
N CYS A 13 -14.85 -21.88 -23.88
CA CYS A 13 -14.31 -20.74 -23.13
C CYS A 13 -14.46 -20.97 -21.63
N MET A 14 -15.63 -21.40 -21.15
CA MET A 14 -15.85 -21.72 -19.73
C MET A 14 -14.89 -22.79 -19.21
N ILE A 15 -14.64 -23.84 -20.01
CA ILE A 15 -13.66 -24.88 -19.64
C ILE A 15 -12.24 -24.29 -19.58
N ALA A 16 -11.85 -23.47 -20.56
CA ALA A 16 -10.54 -22.83 -20.56
C ALA A 16 -10.36 -21.87 -19.37
N ASP A 17 -11.38 -21.07 -19.05
CA ASP A 17 -11.36 -20.13 -17.92
C ASP A 17 -11.28 -20.86 -16.57
N ALA A 18 -11.74 -22.11 -16.49
CA ALA A 18 -11.64 -22.95 -15.30
C ALA A 18 -10.30 -23.73 -15.21
N CYS A 19 -9.50 -23.77 -16.29
CA CYS A 19 -8.20 -24.42 -16.29
C CYS A 19 -7.13 -23.51 -15.66
N ASP A 20 -6.16 -24.10 -14.98
CA ASP A 20 -5.03 -23.34 -14.48
C ASP A 20 -4.11 -22.87 -15.65
N PRO A 21 -3.36 -21.77 -15.47
CA PRO A 21 -2.49 -21.23 -16.51
C PRO A 21 -1.42 -22.19 -17.03
N ARG A 22 -1.06 -23.25 -16.28
CA ARG A 22 -0.04 -24.24 -16.69
C ARG A 22 -0.63 -25.34 -17.55
N THR A 23 -1.92 -25.67 -17.39
CA THR A 23 -2.61 -26.69 -18.19
C THR A 23 -3.19 -26.15 -19.51
N LEU A 24 -3.51 -24.86 -19.57
CA LEU A 24 -4.04 -24.20 -20.77
C LEU A 24 -3.18 -24.40 -22.04
N PRO A 25 -1.84 -24.27 -22.01
CA PRO A 25 -1.00 -24.57 -23.17
C PRO A 25 -1.15 -26.03 -23.62
N SER A 26 -1.13 -26.98 -22.69
CA SER A 26 -1.29 -28.41 -22.98
C SER A 26 -2.66 -28.71 -23.61
N LEU A 27 -3.72 -28.09 -23.09
CA LEU A 27 -5.08 -28.23 -23.63
C LEU A 27 -5.15 -27.74 -25.10
N SER A 28 -4.50 -26.61 -25.40
CA SER A 28 -4.42 -26.06 -26.75
C SER A 28 -3.63 -26.93 -27.73
N LEU A 29 -2.66 -27.72 -27.22
CA LEU A 29 -1.84 -28.63 -28.01
C LEU A 29 -2.57 -29.95 -28.33
N VAL A 30 -3.37 -30.45 -27.38
CA VAL A 30 -4.10 -31.73 -27.53
C VAL A 30 -5.39 -31.57 -28.33
N ALA A 31 -6.04 -30.40 -28.28
CA ALA A 31 -7.29 -30.15 -28.98
C ALA A 31 -7.28 -28.82 -29.74
N LYS A 32 -7.27 -28.87 -31.07
CA LYS A 32 -7.32 -27.68 -31.94
C LYS A 32 -8.51 -26.77 -31.64
N ALA A 33 -9.65 -27.35 -31.25
CA ALA A 33 -10.85 -26.62 -30.87
C ALA A 33 -10.67 -25.71 -29.64
N PHE A 34 -9.62 -25.94 -28.83
CA PHE A 34 -9.30 -25.16 -27.64
C PHE A 34 -8.21 -24.10 -27.86
N VAL A 35 -7.61 -24.01 -29.04
CA VAL A 35 -6.54 -23.02 -29.30
C VAL A 35 -7.01 -21.59 -29.03
N CYS A 36 -8.15 -21.19 -29.59
CA CYS A 36 -8.69 -19.83 -29.40
C CYS A 36 -9.19 -19.60 -27.95
N PRO A 37 -10.00 -20.49 -27.34
CA PRO A 37 -10.36 -20.39 -25.92
C PRO A 37 -9.17 -20.29 -24.98
N ALA A 38 -8.15 -21.13 -25.18
CA ALA A 38 -6.94 -21.10 -24.35
C ALA A 38 -6.13 -19.82 -24.55
N GLN A 39 -5.99 -19.33 -25.78
CA GLN A 39 -5.36 -18.02 -26.04
C GLN A 39 -6.12 -16.89 -25.35
N ARG A 40 -7.46 -16.88 -25.43
CA ARG A 40 -8.29 -15.89 -24.75
C ARG A 40 -8.06 -15.93 -23.24
N ALA A 41 -8.08 -17.11 -22.62
CA ALA A 41 -7.85 -17.27 -21.18
C ALA A 41 -6.42 -16.86 -20.78
N ILE A 42 -5.39 -17.28 -21.54
CA ILE A 42 -3.98 -16.95 -21.28
C ILE A 42 -3.71 -15.44 -21.36
N PHE A 43 -4.27 -14.76 -22.36
CA PHE A 43 -4.03 -13.32 -22.58
C PHE A 43 -5.04 -12.43 -21.83
N HIS A 44 -6.06 -13.00 -21.17
CA HIS A 44 -7.09 -12.22 -20.48
C HIS A 44 -6.51 -11.26 -19.44
N SER A 45 -5.49 -11.73 -18.70
CA SER A 45 -4.80 -10.98 -17.66
C SER A 45 -3.29 -11.05 -17.84
N VAL A 46 -2.62 -9.89 -17.86
CA VAL A 46 -1.16 -9.80 -17.87
C VAL A 46 -0.68 -9.49 -16.47
N HIS A 47 -0.22 -10.50 -15.74
CA HIS A 47 0.41 -10.36 -14.42
C HIS A 47 1.92 -10.53 -14.54
N LYS A 48 2.69 -9.48 -14.22
CA LYS A 48 4.16 -9.50 -14.26
C LYS A 48 4.80 -8.63 -13.18
N THR A 49 6.02 -8.99 -12.82
CA THR A 49 6.90 -8.19 -11.97
C THR A 49 8.04 -7.66 -12.83
N VAL A 50 8.31 -6.36 -12.72
CA VAL A 50 9.44 -5.66 -13.34
C VAL A 50 10.59 -5.71 -12.36
N GLU A 51 11.57 -6.54 -12.69
CA GLU A 51 12.81 -6.64 -11.92
C GLU A 51 13.78 -5.53 -12.34
N GLY A 52 14.69 -5.18 -11.43
CA GLY A 52 15.89 -4.44 -11.81
C GLY A 52 16.61 -5.15 -12.96
N GLN A 53 17.26 -4.38 -13.84
CA GLN A 53 17.98 -4.96 -14.98
C GLN A 53 19.19 -5.76 -14.49
N ALA A 54 18.99 -7.02 -14.12
CA ALA A 54 20.07 -7.94 -13.87
C ALA A 54 20.73 -8.32 -15.21
N ASP A 55 22.05 -8.27 -15.24
CA ASP A 55 22.91 -8.84 -16.29
C ASP A 55 22.75 -10.36 -16.28
N VAL A 56 21.61 -10.89 -16.76
CA VAL A 56 21.44 -12.33 -16.91
C VAL A 56 22.21 -12.76 -18.16
N ARG A 57 23.53 -12.85 -18.03
CA ARG A 57 24.41 -13.54 -18.97
C ARG A 57 24.10 -15.02 -18.84
N VAL A 58 23.51 -15.62 -19.87
CA VAL A 58 23.63 -17.06 -20.02
C VAL A 58 25.07 -17.29 -20.47
N LEU A 59 25.90 -17.89 -19.62
CA LEU A 59 27.22 -18.38 -20.02
C LEU A 59 27.00 -19.35 -21.17
N GLY A 60 27.20 -18.87 -22.40
CA GLY A 60 27.30 -19.71 -23.57
C GLY A 60 28.50 -20.65 -23.41
N ARG A 61 28.44 -21.82 -24.05
CA ARG A 61 29.60 -22.70 -24.18
C ARG A 61 30.80 -21.91 -24.73
N PRO A 62 32.06 -22.32 -24.45
CA PRO A 62 33.24 -21.66 -25.00
C PRO A 62 33.11 -21.51 -26.53
N GLY A 63 33.07 -20.26 -27.03
CA GLY A 63 32.88 -19.93 -28.45
C GLY A 63 31.48 -19.44 -28.86
N ALA A 64 30.47 -19.49 -27.99
CA ALA A 64 29.18 -18.87 -28.25
C ALA A 64 29.17 -17.39 -27.82
N ILE A 65 28.68 -16.50 -28.69
CA ILE A 65 28.38 -15.10 -28.34
C ILE A 65 27.45 -15.13 -27.12
N ASN A 66 27.74 -14.36 -26.06
CA ASN A 66 26.87 -14.24 -24.89
C ASN A 66 25.43 -13.96 -25.34
N GLN A 67 24.52 -14.91 -25.13
CA GLN A 67 23.10 -14.75 -25.47
C GLN A 67 22.36 -14.30 -24.21
N TYR A 68 21.76 -13.12 -24.29
CA TYR A 68 20.86 -12.63 -23.25
C TYR A 68 19.49 -13.30 -23.43
N ARG A 69 18.89 -13.77 -22.35
CA ARG A 69 17.50 -14.26 -22.39
C ARG A 69 16.57 -13.10 -22.76
N PRO A 70 15.66 -13.25 -23.74
CA PRO A 70 14.70 -12.21 -24.06
C PRO A 70 13.81 -11.94 -22.83
N SER A 71 13.54 -10.66 -22.55
CA SER A 71 12.64 -10.29 -21.46
C SER A 71 11.21 -10.72 -21.78
N TRP A 72 10.39 -10.89 -20.74
CA TRP A 72 8.99 -11.30 -20.92
C TRP A 72 8.23 -10.31 -21.81
N ILE A 73 8.53 -9.01 -21.71
CA ILE A 73 7.86 -7.96 -22.48
C ILE A 73 8.25 -8.01 -23.96
N GLN A 74 9.49 -8.41 -24.27
CA GLN A 74 9.90 -8.69 -25.65
C GLN A 74 9.11 -9.86 -26.22
N LEU A 75 8.96 -10.95 -25.47
CA LEU A 75 8.16 -12.11 -25.90
C LEU A 75 6.68 -11.74 -26.11
N LEU A 76 6.12 -10.93 -25.21
CA LEU A 76 4.74 -10.44 -25.33
C LEU A 76 4.56 -9.58 -26.59
N LEU A 77 5.41 -8.58 -26.79
CA LEU A 77 5.35 -7.73 -27.99
C LEU A 77 5.52 -8.55 -29.28
N ARG A 78 6.35 -9.61 -29.26
CA ARG A 78 6.46 -10.54 -30.38
C ARG A 78 5.12 -11.20 -30.69
N ALA A 79 4.49 -11.78 -29.67
CA ALA A 79 3.24 -12.50 -29.81
C ALA A 79 2.11 -11.59 -30.30
N LEU A 80 2.01 -10.39 -29.73
CA LEU A 80 1.02 -9.39 -30.14
C LEU A 80 1.25 -8.92 -31.59
N PHE A 81 2.49 -8.86 -32.06
CA PHE A 81 2.74 -8.51 -33.45
C PHE A 81 2.44 -9.65 -34.41
N GLU A 82 2.86 -10.88 -34.07
CA GLU A 82 2.57 -12.07 -34.89
C GLU A 82 1.06 -12.36 -34.92
N CYS A 83 0.33 -12.02 -33.86
CA CYS A 83 -1.11 -12.16 -33.77
C CYS A 83 -1.76 -10.94 -33.05
N PRO A 84 -2.07 -9.85 -33.78
CA PRO A 84 -2.64 -8.61 -33.21
C PRO A 84 -3.95 -8.80 -32.45
N ARG A 85 -4.76 -9.79 -32.84
CA ARG A 85 -6.03 -10.14 -32.17
C ARG A 85 -5.85 -10.51 -30.70
N LEU A 86 -4.66 -10.95 -30.28
CA LEU A 86 -4.38 -11.28 -28.89
C LEU A 86 -4.49 -10.06 -27.97
N ALA A 87 -4.23 -8.84 -28.49
CA ALA A 87 -4.35 -7.61 -27.73
C ALA A 87 -5.79 -7.31 -27.31
N GLU A 88 -6.79 -7.74 -28.12
CA GLU A 88 -8.22 -7.55 -27.84
C GLU A 88 -8.70 -8.40 -26.66
N TYR A 89 -8.00 -9.50 -26.35
CA TYR A 89 -8.34 -10.37 -25.23
C TYR A 89 -7.89 -9.81 -23.88
N VAL A 90 -6.88 -8.93 -23.87
CA VAL A 90 -6.33 -8.36 -22.64
C VAL A 90 -7.35 -7.41 -22.02
N LYS A 91 -7.85 -7.79 -20.84
CA LYS A 91 -8.78 -6.98 -20.04
C LYS A 91 -8.13 -6.41 -18.80
N HIS A 92 -7.23 -7.19 -18.19
CA HIS A 92 -6.58 -6.82 -16.93
C HIS A 92 -5.06 -6.77 -17.11
N VAL A 93 -4.44 -5.74 -16.56
CA VAL A 93 -2.98 -5.62 -16.47
C VAL A 93 -2.59 -5.37 -15.03
N HIS A 94 -1.69 -6.19 -14.51
CA HIS A 94 -1.15 -6.11 -13.16
C HIS A 94 0.39 -6.14 -13.23
N ILE A 95 1.03 -5.00 -13.00
CA ILE A 95 2.47 -4.83 -13.13
C ILE A 95 3.10 -4.37 -11.82
N LEU A 96 3.75 -5.31 -11.14
CA LEU A 96 4.55 -5.09 -9.95
C LEU A 96 5.95 -4.60 -10.29
N VAL A 97 6.60 -4.00 -9.31
CA VAL A 97 8.04 -3.72 -9.31
C VAL A 97 8.70 -4.56 -8.22
N HIS A 98 9.86 -5.15 -8.50
CA HIS A 98 10.67 -5.86 -7.51
C HIS A 98 11.53 -4.85 -6.72
N ASP A 99 11.83 -5.14 -5.45
CA ASP A 99 12.63 -4.29 -4.55
C ASP A 99 14.03 -3.88 -5.09
N ASN A 100 14.58 -4.67 -6.01
CA ASN A 100 15.86 -4.40 -6.64
C ASN A 100 15.76 -3.45 -7.85
N TRP A 101 14.54 -3.05 -8.22
CA TRP A 101 14.31 -2.13 -9.31
C TRP A 101 14.78 -0.73 -8.92
N ARG A 102 15.33 -0.03 -9.89
CA ARG A 102 15.78 1.35 -9.74
C ARG A 102 15.32 2.12 -10.97
N PRO A 103 14.80 3.35 -10.80
CA PRO A 103 14.40 4.16 -11.93
C PRO A 103 15.62 4.46 -12.79
N ILE A 104 15.49 4.25 -14.11
CA ILE A 104 16.58 4.56 -15.04
C ILE A 104 16.63 6.09 -15.20
N PRO A 105 17.70 6.78 -14.77
CA PRO A 105 17.72 8.24 -14.85
C PRO A 105 17.65 8.70 -16.31
N PHE A 106 17.00 9.84 -16.55
CA PHE A 106 16.64 10.31 -17.90
C PHE A 106 17.87 10.59 -18.75
N TYR A 107 18.84 11.32 -18.23
CA TYR A 107 20.01 11.80 -18.95
C TYR A 107 21.00 12.33 -17.92
N ASP A 108 22.30 12.07 -18.11
CA ASP A 108 23.31 12.92 -17.49
C ASP A 108 23.24 14.29 -18.19
N LYS A 109 22.61 15.27 -17.53
CA LYS A 109 22.53 16.67 -18.02
C LYS A 109 23.91 17.24 -18.36
N LYS A 110 24.99 16.70 -17.77
CA LYS A 110 26.37 17.16 -18.03
C LYS A 110 27.00 16.54 -19.28
N LYS A 111 26.44 15.47 -19.87
CA LYS A 111 27.11 14.72 -20.97
C LYS A 111 26.30 14.53 -22.25
N GLY A 112 25.02 14.88 -22.29
CA GLY A 112 24.20 14.78 -23.52
C GLY A 112 24.04 13.35 -24.07
N ALA A 113 24.52 12.34 -23.34
CA ALA A 113 24.45 10.94 -23.72
C ALA A 113 23.19 10.30 -23.12
N PRO A 114 22.38 9.56 -23.90
CA PRO A 114 21.35 8.71 -23.32
C PRO A 114 22.03 7.69 -22.41
N ILE A 115 21.45 7.46 -21.22
CA ILE A 115 22.00 6.53 -20.24
C ILE A 115 22.17 5.16 -20.90
N GLN A 116 23.38 4.63 -20.84
CA GLN A 116 23.66 3.26 -21.24
C GLN A 116 23.19 2.36 -20.09
N SER A 117 21.92 1.95 -20.13
CA SER A 117 21.57 0.64 -19.56
C SER A 117 22.60 -0.35 -20.10
N HIS A 118 23.23 -1.14 -19.23
CA HIS A 118 24.23 -2.13 -19.65
C HIS A 118 23.61 -2.96 -20.79
N LYS A 119 24.16 -2.79 -21.99
CA LYS A 119 23.44 -3.01 -23.26
C LYS A 119 22.85 -4.42 -23.32
N ARG A 120 21.55 -4.57 -23.05
CA ARG A 120 20.81 -5.76 -23.51
C ARG A 120 20.82 -5.70 -25.02
N VAL A 121 21.43 -6.69 -25.66
CA VAL A 121 21.38 -6.82 -27.12
C VAL A 121 19.97 -7.21 -27.49
N VAL A 122 19.15 -6.23 -27.86
CA VAL A 122 17.82 -6.47 -28.42
C VAL A 122 17.96 -6.98 -29.84
N PRO A 123 17.32 -8.10 -30.22
CA PRO A 123 17.38 -8.55 -31.60
C PRO A 123 16.81 -7.47 -32.53
N ARG A 124 17.51 -7.16 -33.63
CA ARG A 124 17.16 -6.07 -34.56
C ARG A 124 15.69 -6.08 -35.02
N LYS A 125 15.12 -7.28 -35.22
CA LYS A 125 13.71 -7.47 -35.57
C LYS A 125 12.76 -6.83 -34.55
N PHE A 126 13.07 -6.91 -33.26
CA PHE A 126 12.26 -6.30 -32.20
C PHE A 126 12.38 -4.78 -32.16
N ILE A 127 13.57 -4.26 -32.45
CA ILE A 127 13.77 -2.82 -32.57
C ILE A 127 12.95 -2.30 -33.75
N GLU A 128 13.03 -2.95 -34.90
CA GLU A 128 12.24 -2.60 -36.09
C GLU A 128 10.73 -2.68 -35.82
N LEU A 129 10.29 -3.65 -35.02
CA LEU A 129 8.91 -3.84 -34.59
C LEU A 129 8.42 -2.75 -33.65
N GLY A 130 9.19 -2.43 -32.61
CA GLY A 130 8.89 -1.32 -31.71
C GLY A 130 8.88 0.03 -32.42
N LEU A 131 9.74 0.21 -33.43
CA LEU A 131 9.75 1.41 -34.27
C LEU A 131 8.52 1.49 -35.19
N LYS A 132 8.08 0.38 -35.79
CA LYS A 132 6.84 0.32 -36.59
C LYS A 132 5.61 0.68 -35.75
N LEU A 133 5.44 0.03 -34.60
CA LEU A 133 4.34 0.30 -33.67
C LEU A 133 4.34 1.74 -33.19
N LYS A 134 5.53 2.27 -32.87
CA LYS A 134 5.70 3.68 -32.53
C LYS A 134 5.22 4.60 -33.64
N ASP A 135 5.60 4.31 -34.87
CA ASP A 135 5.26 5.15 -36.00
C ASP A 135 3.76 5.08 -36.30
N GLU A 136 3.06 3.99 -36.00
CA GLU A 136 1.59 3.87 -36.14
C GLU A 136 0.82 4.66 -35.08
N LYS A 137 1.40 4.91 -33.89
CA LYS A 137 0.69 5.54 -32.77
C LYS A 137 0.79 7.08 -32.81
N PRO A 138 -0.35 7.81 -32.83
CA PRO A 138 -0.36 9.28 -32.96
C PRO A 138 0.39 10.04 -31.86
N PHE A 139 0.45 9.50 -30.64
CA PHE A 139 1.02 10.22 -29.51
C PHE A 139 2.55 10.30 -29.52
N LEU A 140 3.24 9.29 -30.04
CA LEU A 140 4.70 9.28 -30.16
C LEU A 140 5.22 10.22 -31.26
N ARG A 141 4.30 10.73 -32.09
CA ARG A 141 4.57 11.74 -33.14
C ARG A 141 4.53 13.18 -32.63
N ARG A 142 3.85 13.46 -31.50
CA ARG A 142 3.54 14.84 -31.05
C ARG A 142 4.70 15.58 -30.38
N ASN A 143 5.81 14.92 -30.01
CA ASN A 143 6.96 15.58 -29.39
C ASN A 143 8.31 15.05 -29.95
N LYS A 144 9.12 15.94 -30.56
CA LYS A 144 10.42 15.59 -31.18
C LYS A 144 11.43 15.03 -30.17
N THR A 145 11.41 15.54 -28.94
CA THR A 145 12.29 15.06 -27.86
C THR A 145 11.93 13.63 -27.48
N TRP A 146 10.63 13.35 -27.32
CA TRP A 146 10.14 12.00 -27.02
C TRP A 146 10.41 11.03 -28.16
N LYS A 147 10.29 11.46 -29.42
CA LYS A 147 10.62 10.63 -30.57
C LYS A 147 12.09 10.14 -30.51
N LYS A 148 13.04 10.97 -30.05
CA LYS A 148 14.44 10.55 -29.88
C LYS A 148 14.62 9.64 -28.66
N THR A 149 14.02 9.98 -27.53
CA THR A 149 14.10 9.19 -26.28
C THR A 149 13.55 7.79 -26.44
N TRP A 150 12.33 7.64 -26.98
CA TRP A 150 11.72 6.33 -27.22
C TRP A 150 12.51 5.50 -28.22
N LYS A 151 13.07 6.13 -29.27
CA LYS A 151 13.93 5.42 -30.22
C LYS A 151 15.13 4.84 -29.48
N ALA A 152 15.88 5.67 -28.75
CA ALA A 152 17.05 5.22 -27.99
C ALA A 152 16.71 4.11 -26.98
N ALA A 153 15.62 4.27 -26.21
CA ALA A 153 15.18 3.29 -25.22
C ALA A 153 14.82 1.92 -25.84
N LEU A 154 14.11 1.91 -26.98
CA LEU A 154 13.80 0.68 -27.70
C LEU A 154 15.04 0.02 -28.28
N PHE A 155 16.02 0.80 -28.78
CA PHE A 155 17.32 0.29 -29.23
C PHE A 155 18.13 -0.34 -28.08
N GLN A 156 17.95 0.13 -26.86
CA GLN A 156 18.63 -0.36 -25.65
C GLN A 156 17.91 -1.51 -24.95
N GLY A 157 16.68 -1.85 -25.36
CA GLY A 157 15.92 -2.92 -24.70
C GLY A 157 15.32 -2.53 -23.38
N ASN A 158 14.97 -1.25 -23.23
CA ASN A 158 14.32 -0.76 -22.04
C ASN A 158 12.92 -1.38 -21.89
N ASP A 159 12.74 -2.17 -20.83
CA ASP A 159 11.50 -2.89 -20.58
C ASP A 159 10.32 -1.95 -20.25
N GLU A 160 10.54 -0.77 -19.65
CA GLU A 160 9.48 0.22 -19.39
C GLU A 160 8.94 0.86 -20.67
N ALA A 161 9.84 1.21 -21.61
CA ALA A 161 9.44 1.72 -22.91
C ALA A 161 8.68 0.65 -23.71
N MET A 162 9.10 -0.61 -23.63
CA MET A 162 8.39 -1.73 -24.25
C MET A 162 7.04 -2.00 -23.58
N LEU A 163 6.95 -1.87 -22.26
CA LEU A 163 5.70 -1.98 -21.50
C LEU A 163 4.71 -0.89 -21.93
N ALA A 164 5.17 0.35 -22.02
CA ALA A 164 4.35 1.46 -22.46
C ALA A 164 3.86 1.28 -23.91
N LEU A 165 4.66 0.66 -24.81
CA LEU A 165 4.17 0.24 -26.13
C LEU A 165 3.08 -0.83 -26.02
N ALA A 166 3.30 -1.89 -25.23
CA ALA A 166 2.34 -2.98 -25.09
C ALA A 166 1.00 -2.48 -24.54
N LEU A 167 1.02 -1.64 -23.51
CA LEU A 167 -0.17 -0.99 -22.96
C LEU A 167 -0.95 -0.22 -24.03
N SER A 168 -0.25 0.43 -24.96
CA SER A 168 -0.88 1.15 -26.08
C SER A 168 -1.52 0.26 -27.15
N LEU A 169 -1.45 -1.06 -27.01
CA LEU A 169 -2.12 -2.02 -27.89
C LEU A 169 -3.39 -2.59 -27.26
N PHE A 170 -3.60 -2.40 -25.95
CA PHE A 170 -4.70 -3.02 -25.23
C PHE A 170 -5.92 -2.09 -25.21
N ASP A 171 -6.57 -1.94 -26.37
CA ASP A 171 -7.77 -1.10 -26.55
C ASP A 171 -8.97 -1.56 -25.69
N SER A 172 -8.91 -2.79 -25.17
CA SER A 172 -10.01 -3.50 -24.50
C SER A 172 -9.92 -3.53 -22.97
N LEU A 173 -8.95 -2.83 -22.37
CA LEU A 173 -8.69 -2.85 -20.94
C LEU A 173 -9.88 -2.36 -20.12
N THR A 174 -10.15 -3.07 -19.02
CA THR A 174 -11.13 -2.72 -18.00
C THR A 174 -10.48 -2.41 -16.65
N VAL A 175 -9.30 -3.01 -16.40
CA VAL A 175 -8.54 -2.87 -15.16
C VAL A 175 -7.06 -2.64 -15.46
N ILE A 176 -6.48 -1.60 -14.85
CA ILE A 176 -5.04 -1.34 -14.84
C ILE A 176 -4.60 -1.25 -13.38
N ASP A 177 -3.65 -2.08 -12.99
CA ASP A 177 -2.99 -2.08 -11.70
C ASP A 177 -1.47 -2.04 -11.92
N ILE A 178 -0.84 -0.93 -11.56
CA ILE A 178 0.57 -0.68 -11.83
C ILE A 178 1.22 -0.10 -10.57
N SER A 179 2.40 -0.61 -10.25
CA SER A 179 3.24 -0.14 -9.17
C SER A 179 3.41 1.40 -9.22
N PRO A 180 3.18 2.13 -8.10
CA PRO A 180 3.28 3.59 -8.09
C PRO A 180 4.64 4.11 -8.58
N GLU A 181 5.71 3.35 -8.38
CA GLU A 181 7.06 3.66 -8.84
C GLU A 181 7.14 3.81 -10.37
N LEU A 182 6.42 2.96 -11.11
CA LEU A 182 6.35 3.05 -12.57
C LEU A 182 5.51 4.25 -13.01
N LEU A 183 4.51 4.68 -12.24
CA LEU A 183 3.77 5.89 -12.56
C LEU A 183 4.63 7.14 -12.32
N TYR A 184 5.25 7.26 -11.14
CA TYR A 184 5.91 8.49 -10.70
C TYR A 184 7.32 8.66 -11.26
N TYR A 185 8.07 7.57 -11.45
CA TYR A 185 9.47 7.64 -11.88
C TYR A 185 9.72 7.18 -13.31
N SER A 186 8.86 6.35 -13.91
CA SER A 186 9.05 5.97 -15.31
C SER A 186 8.82 7.16 -16.24
N GLN A 187 9.76 7.36 -17.14
CA GLN A 187 9.65 8.40 -18.18
C GLN A 187 8.77 7.98 -19.36
N PHE A 188 8.27 6.75 -19.37
CA PHE A 188 7.50 6.19 -20.47
C PHE A 188 6.03 5.98 -20.11
N ILE A 189 5.77 5.43 -18.92
CA ILE A 189 4.44 4.99 -18.50
C ILE A 189 3.48 6.17 -18.29
N SER A 190 3.80 7.08 -17.37
CA SER A 190 2.96 8.24 -17.09
C SER A 190 2.71 9.13 -18.34
N PRO A 191 3.74 9.48 -19.14
CA PRO A 191 3.52 10.24 -20.37
C PRO A 191 2.67 9.52 -21.42
N MET A 192 2.76 8.19 -21.50
CA MET A 192 1.92 7.37 -22.38
C MET A 192 0.45 7.47 -21.94
N PHE A 193 0.17 7.33 -20.65
CA PHE A 193 -1.19 7.47 -20.12
C PHE A 193 -1.80 8.80 -20.54
N ALA A 194 -1.17 9.92 -20.18
CA ALA A 194 -1.71 11.24 -20.49
C ALA A 194 -1.89 11.54 -21.98
N CYS A 195 -1.27 10.75 -22.87
CA CYS A 195 -1.42 10.87 -24.30
C CYS A 195 -2.53 10.00 -24.90
N LEU A 196 -2.72 8.80 -24.35
CA LEU A 196 -3.76 7.87 -24.77
C LEU A 196 -5.14 8.25 -24.21
N THR A 197 -5.14 9.14 -23.24
CA THR A 197 -6.32 9.72 -22.63
C THR A 197 -6.54 11.13 -23.18
N SER A 198 -7.60 11.32 -23.97
CA SER A 198 -7.90 12.59 -24.66
C SER A 198 -9.33 13.05 -24.36
N ARG A 199 -9.54 14.38 -24.30
CA ARG A 199 -10.88 15.01 -24.24
C ARG A 199 -11.74 14.70 -25.46
N THR A 200 -11.13 14.29 -26.57
CA THR A 200 -11.84 14.00 -27.82
C THR A 200 -12.18 12.51 -27.89
N PRO A 201 -13.48 12.12 -27.87
CA PRO A 201 -13.91 10.72 -27.78
C PRO A 201 -13.34 9.80 -28.88
N SER A 202 -13.13 10.34 -30.09
CA SER A 202 -12.57 9.59 -31.23
C SER A 202 -11.09 9.20 -31.08
N PHE A 203 -10.43 9.68 -30.03
CA PHE A 203 -9.03 9.37 -29.72
C PHE A 203 -8.86 8.73 -28.33
N ASN A 204 -9.95 8.26 -27.72
CA ASN A 204 -9.90 7.57 -26.44
C ASN A 204 -9.52 6.09 -26.64
N HIS A 205 -8.28 5.74 -26.27
CA HIS A 205 -7.76 4.39 -26.42
C HIS A 205 -8.27 3.41 -25.34
N PHE A 206 -8.65 3.91 -24.16
CA PHE A 206 -9.11 3.09 -23.03
C PHE A 206 -10.58 3.35 -22.73
N SER A 207 -11.45 3.07 -23.71
CA SER A 207 -12.89 3.35 -23.61
C SER A 207 -13.62 2.48 -22.58
N GLY A 208 -13.13 1.28 -22.31
CA GLY A 208 -13.71 0.33 -21.35
C GLY A 208 -13.10 0.38 -19.94
N LEU A 209 -12.11 1.24 -19.69
CA LEU A 209 -11.35 1.26 -18.44
C LEU A 209 -12.20 1.85 -17.31
N GLN A 210 -12.40 1.07 -16.25
CA GLN A 210 -13.24 1.44 -15.10
C GLN A 210 -12.49 1.39 -13.77
N HIS A 211 -11.49 0.51 -13.65
CA HIS A 211 -10.68 0.36 -12.45
C HIS A 211 -9.24 0.74 -12.74
N VAL A 212 -8.71 1.67 -11.95
CA VAL A 212 -7.33 2.14 -12.03
C VAL A 212 -6.70 2.08 -10.65
N SER A 213 -5.60 1.35 -10.54
CA SER A 213 -4.81 1.25 -9.34
C SER A 213 -3.37 1.65 -9.63
N PHE A 214 -2.92 2.66 -8.91
CA PHE A 214 -1.51 3.06 -8.77
C PHE A 214 -1.07 2.86 -7.33
N CYS A 215 -1.47 1.72 -6.78
CA CYS A 215 -1.19 1.28 -5.43
C CYS A 215 -1.25 -0.25 -5.44
N ILE A 216 -0.10 -0.92 -5.55
CA ILE A 216 -0.13 -2.39 -5.50
C ILE A 216 0.02 -2.87 -4.05
N LYS A 217 -0.81 -3.85 -3.68
CA LYS A 217 -0.68 -4.60 -2.43
C LYS A 217 0.70 -5.25 -2.36
N GLY A 218 1.52 -4.84 -1.39
CA GLY A 218 2.82 -5.44 -1.11
C GLY A 218 4.04 -4.71 -1.68
N THR A 219 3.90 -3.47 -2.17
CA THR A 219 5.07 -2.63 -2.47
C THR A 219 5.69 -2.10 -1.17
N CYS A 220 6.99 -2.30 -0.98
CA CYS A 220 7.78 -1.80 0.15
C CYS A 220 8.01 -0.28 0.13
N HIS A 221 7.61 0.42 -0.95
CA HIS A 221 7.80 1.86 -1.09
C HIS A 221 6.54 2.63 -0.72
N TYR A 222 6.60 3.40 0.36
CA TYR A 222 5.53 4.29 0.80
C TYR A 222 5.65 5.70 0.21
N ALA A 223 4.56 6.48 0.19
CA ALA A 223 4.49 7.77 -0.52
C ALA A 223 5.56 8.79 -0.08
N GLY A 224 6.04 8.73 1.17
CA GLY A 224 7.16 9.54 1.67
C GLY A 224 8.47 9.33 0.91
N GLU A 225 8.76 8.11 0.45
CA GLU A 225 9.92 7.81 -0.42
C GLU A 225 9.66 8.28 -1.86
N LEU A 226 8.39 8.23 -2.29
CA LEU A 226 7.96 8.58 -3.64
C LEU A 226 8.03 10.09 -3.92
N GLY A 227 7.81 10.94 -2.91
CA GLY A 227 7.55 12.37 -3.04
C GLY A 227 8.70 13.30 -3.46
N LEU A 228 9.96 12.81 -3.54
CA LEU A 228 11.13 13.69 -3.55
C LEU A 228 11.88 13.83 -4.88
N ALA A 229 11.65 12.98 -5.89
CA ALA A 229 12.54 12.95 -7.07
C ALA A 229 11.91 13.38 -8.42
N PHE A 230 10.58 13.45 -8.57
CA PHE A 230 9.97 13.74 -9.89
C PHE A 230 8.74 14.66 -9.82
N THR A 231 8.93 15.94 -10.18
CA THR A 231 7.87 16.97 -10.15
C THR A 231 7.01 17.05 -11.42
N LYS A 232 7.20 16.14 -12.39
CA LYS A 232 6.55 16.23 -13.72
C LYS A 232 6.13 14.87 -14.26
N PHE A 233 5.14 14.26 -13.61
CA PHE A 233 4.38 13.16 -14.19
C PHE A 233 3.02 13.69 -14.69
N LYS A 234 2.38 12.94 -15.57
CA LYS A 234 1.03 13.17 -16.07
C LYS A 234 0.14 11.95 -15.83
N ILE A 235 -1.15 12.15 -15.62
CA ILE A 235 -2.10 11.06 -15.39
C ILE A 235 -3.11 10.98 -16.53
N MET A 236 -3.82 9.86 -16.57
CA MET A 236 -5.00 9.64 -17.39
C MET A 236 -6.04 10.74 -17.17
N LYS A 237 -6.60 11.27 -18.26
CA LYS A 237 -7.62 12.33 -18.24
C LYS A 237 -8.91 11.86 -18.94
N HIS A 238 -10.08 12.25 -18.41
CA HIS A 238 -11.37 12.14 -19.13
C HIS A 238 -11.85 10.70 -19.42
N HIS A 239 -11.85 9.85 -18.38
CA HIS A 239 -12.41 8.49 -18.42
C HIS A 239 -13.58 8.37 -17.44
N ASP A 240 -14.44 7.38 -17.64
CA ASP A 240 -15.46 7.03 -16.66
C ASP A 240 -14.87 6.03 -15.65
N ILE A 241 -13.91 6.51 -14.85
CA ILE A 241 -13.29 5.69 -13.80
C ILE A 241 -14.27 5.61 -12.63
N LYS A 242 -14.61 4.38 -12.24
CA LYS A 242 -15.48 4.09 -11.09
C LYS A 242 -14.68 3.75 -9.84
N THR A 243 -13.51 3.14 -10.02
CA THR A 243 -12.64 2.72 -8.93
C THR A 243 -11.23 3.24 -9.15
N LEU A 244 -10.72 3.97 -8.16
CA LEU A 244 -9.39 4.54 -8.15
C LEU A 244 -8.66 4.17 -6.85
N GLU A 245 -7.51 3.52 -6.96
CA GLU A 245 -6.63 3.22 -5.83
C GLU A 245 -5.27 3.92 -6.03
N LEU A 246 -4.75 4.62 -5.02
CA LEU A 246 -3.58 5.48 -5.14
C LEU A 246 -2.70 5.44 -3.88
N SER A 247 -1.39 5.46 -4.08
CA SER A 247 -0.40 5.84 -3.07
C SER A 247 0.23 7.16 -3.48
N ALA A 248 -0.07 8.25 -2.77
CA ALA A 248 0.28 9.61 -3.19
C ALA A 248 0.83 10.46 -2.04
N HIS A 249 1.72 11.38 -2.38
CA HIS A 249 2.17 12.48 -1.54
C HIS A 249 1.42 13.77 -1.95
N ASP A 250 1.33 14.79 -1.09
CA ASP A 250 0.63 16.05 -1.39
C ASP A 250 1.10 16.68 -2.72
N SER A 251 2.41 16.71 -2.95
CA SER A 251 3.01 17.19 -4.22
C SER A 251 2.53 16.44 -5.46
N HIS A 252 2.21 15.15 -5.33
CA HIS A 252 1.61 14.37 -6.40
C HIS A 252 0.15 14.78 -6.60
N MET A 253 -0.61 14.88 -5.51
CA MET A 253 -2.03 15.26 -5.55
C MET A 253 -2.26 16.62 -6.18
N ASP A 254 -1.39 17.60 -5.97
CA ASP A 254 -1.48 18.92 -6.61
C ASP A 254 -1.41 18.85 -8.15
N ILE A 255 -0.61 17.92 -8.67
CA ILE A 255 -0.53 17.65 -10.11
C ILE A 255 -1.77 16.88 -10.57
N MET A 256 -2.21 15.88 -9.79
CA MET A 256 -3.31 14.98 -10.18
C MET A 256 -4.68 15.64 -10.09
N ARG A 257 -4.87 16.59 -9.18
CA ARG A 257 -6.18 17.15 -8.81
C ARG A 257 -7.02 17.57 -10.02
N LYS A 258 -6.41 18.33 -10.93
CA LYS A 258 -7.07 18.84 -12.14
C LYS A 258 -7.28 17.79 -13.23
N ASP A 259 -6.42 16.80 -13.31
CA ASP A 259 -6.36 15.87 -14.42
C ASP A 259 -7.15 14.58 -14.14
N LEU A 260 -7.12 14.11 -12.90
CA LEU A 260 -7.79 12.91 -12.45
C LEU A 260 -9.15 13.28 -11.84
N LEU A 261 -9.17 13.96 -10.69
CA LEU A 261 -10.40 14.13 -9.90
C LEU A 261 -11.47 15.01 -10.58
N HIS A 262 -11.08 16.13 -11.19
CA HIS A 262 -12.04 16.97 -11.92
C HIS A 262 -12.65 16.28 -13.15
N THR A 263 -12.05 15.19 -13.64
CA THR A 263 -12.50 14.52 -14.86
C THR A 263 -13.28 13.24 -14.59
N HIS A 264 -13.42 12.84 -13.33
CA HIS A 264 -14.10 11.60 -12.90
C HIS A 264 -15.23 11.89 -11.90
N PRO A 265 -16.26 12.69 -12.28
CA PRO A 265 -17.38 12.99 -11.38
C PRO A 265 -18.21 11.75 -10.99
N SER A 266 -18.06 10.65 -11.73
CA SER A 266 -18.71 9.35 -11.51
C SER A 266 -17.90 8.40 -10.63
N LEU A 267 -16.79 8.86 -10.04
CA LEU A 267 -15.96 8.02 -9.18
C LEU A 267 -16.76 7.59 -7.94
N THR A 268 -16.99 6.28 -7.81
CA THR A 268 -17.75 5.69 -6.70
C THR A 268 -16.86 5.08 -5.63
N THR A 269 -15.62 4.72 -5.97
CA THR A 269 -14.67 4.10 -5.05
C THR A 269 -13.33 4.77 -5.15
N LEU A 270 -12.86 5.34 -4.04
CA LEU A 270 -11.54 5.94 -3.92
C LEU A 270 -10.82 5.31 -2.74
N ARG A 271 -9.63 4.76 -2.99
CA ARG A 271 -8.76 4.21 -1.95
C ARG A 271 -7.40 4.90 -1.98
N LEU A 272 -7.13 5.72 -0.97
CA LEU A 272 -5.86 6.38 -0.73
C LEU A 272 -5.11 5.53 0.30
N LYS A 273 -4.08 4.82 -0.13
CA LYS A 273 -3.34 3.83 0.67
C LYS A 273 -1.89 4.23 0.79
N PHE A 274 -1.35 4.20 2.01
CA PHE A 274 0.04 4.56 2.29
C PHE A 274 0.39 5.98 1.80
N CYS A 275 -0.57 6.90 1.89
CA CYS A 275 -0.46 8.24 1.35
C CYS A 275 0.12 9.20 2.38
N ASP A 276 1.03 10.09 1.97
CA ASP A 276 1.49 11.19 2.82
C ASP A 276 0.76 12.47 2.42
N LEU A 277 -0.46 12.60 2.96
CA LEU A 277 -1.38 13.71 2.66
C LEU A 277 -1.72 14.50 3.92
N THR A 278 -1.90 15.81 3.74
CA THR A 278 -2.55 16.67 4.73
C THR A 278 -4.08 16.52 4.67
N ILE A 279 -4.76 16.85 5.78
CA ILE A 279 -6.24 16.82 5.83
C ILE A 279 -6.85 17.80 4.82
N SER A 280 -6.22 18.96 4.59
CA SER A 280 -6.67 19.91 3.57
C SER A 280 -6.69 19.28 2.17
N THR A 281 -5.65 18.53 1.80
CA THR A 281 -5.63 17.80 0.52
C THR A 281 -6.72 16.76 0.46
N VAL A 282 -7.03 16.06 1.56
CA VAL A 282 -8.15 15.12 1.62
C VAL A 282 -9.49 15.84 1.41
N GLY A 283 -9.71 16.99 2.06
CA GLY A 283 -10.90 17.82 1.85
C GLY A 283 -11.06 18.28 0.40
N ASP A 284 -9.95 18.71 -0.22
CA ASP A 284 -9.91 19.08 -1.63
C ASP A 284 -10.26 17.90 -2.56
N ILE A 285 -9.91 16.67 -2.21
CA ILE A 285 -10.27 15.47 -2.99
C ILE A 285 -11.79 15.23 -2.94
N LEU A 286 -12.39 15.39 -1.76
CA LEU A 286 -13.82 15.19 -1.54
C LEU A 286 -14.65 16.21 -2.32
N ASP A 287 -14.17 17.44 -2.50
CA ASP A 287 -14.82 18.46 -3.34
C ASP A 287 -15.01 18.03 -4.81
N HIS A 288 -14.17 17.09 -5.29
CA HIS A 288 -14.17 16.65 -6.68
C HIS A 288 -14.75 15.25 -6.87
N THR A 289 -15.26 14.62 -5.81
CA THR A 289 -15.75 13.23 -5.83
C THR A 289 -17.18 13.11 -5.24
N PRO A 290 -18.17 13.85 -5.77
CA PRO A 290 -19.51 13.92 -5.16
C PRO A 290 -20.28 12.59 -5.17
N ALA A 291 -19.95 11.67 -6.09
CA ALA A 291 -20.62 10.38 -6.24
C ALA A 291 -20.01 9.25 -5.39
N LEU A 292 -19.10 9.59 -4.47
CA LEU A 292 -18.31 8.61 -3.72
C LEU A 292 -19.17 7.76 -2.79
N LYS A 293 -19.10 6.43 -2.95
CA LYS A 293 -19.77 5.44 -2.10
C LYS A 293 -18.80 4.76 -1.14
N VAL A 294 -17.57 4.54 -1.57
CA VAL A 294 -16.52 3.87 -0.80
C VAL A 294 -15.31 4.77 -0.74
N PHE A 295 -14.92 5.18 0.47
CA PHE A 295 -13.74 6.00 0.71
C PHE A 295 -12.80 5.33 1.71
N GLU A 296 -11.58 5.06 1.29
CA GLU A 296 -10.49 4.60 2.16
C GLU A 296 -9.37 5.65 2.16
N CYS A 297 -8.95 6.08 3.35
CA CYS A 297 -7.89 7.06 3.56
C CYS A 297 -6.93 6.56 4.65
N ARG A 298 -5.78 6.01 4.22
CA ARG A 298 -4.72 5.52 5.09
C ARG A 298 -3.50 6.42 4.96
N LEU A 299 -3.26 7.21 6.00
CA LEU A 299 -2.26 8.27 6.04
C LEU A 299 -0.95 7.78 6.66
N LEU A 300 0.16 7.97 5.97
CA LEU A 300 1.50 7.62 6.40
C LEU A 300 2.07 8.67 7.36
N ARG A 301 2.65 8.28 8.49
CA ARG A 301 3.24 9.18 9.49
C ARG A 301 4.60 8.70 9.93
N GLU A 302 5.57 9.61 10.01
CA GLU A 302 6.90 9.32 10.54
C GLU A 302 6.88 9.40 12.08
N TYR A 303 7.45 8.39 12.73
CA TYR A 303 7.76 8.48 14.16
C TYR A 303 9.10 9.19 14.34
N PHE A 304 9.08 10.37 15.00
CA PHE A 304 10.29 11.06 15.39
C PHE A 304 10.68 10.59 16.79
N SER A 305 11.65 9.67 16.90
CA SER A 305 12.25 9.39 18.20
C SER A 305 13.10 10.58 18.64
N SER A 306 12.95 10.99 19.90
CA SER A 306 13.78 12.00 20.56
C SER A 306 15.30 11.69 20.58
N SER A 307 15.73 10.51 20.11
CA SER A 307 17.13 10.06 20.05
C SER A 307 17.98 10.62 18.90
N GLY A 308 17.49 11.60 18.12
CA GLY A 308 18.33 12.41 17.24
C GLY A 308 18.95 11.71 16.02
N GLN A 309 18.73 10.41 15.82
CA GLN A 309 19.19 9.67 14.64
C GLN A 309 18.03 9.43 13.65
N ALA A 310 17.38 10.51 13.22
CA ALA A 310 16.52 10.48 12.04
C ALA A 310 17.41 10.41 10.78
N HIS A 311 17.86 9.21 10.42
CA HIS A 311 18.54 9.01 9.14
C HIS A 311 17.49 9.06 8.01
N ASN A 312 17.48 10.20 7.30
CA ASN A 312 17.03 10.38 5.91
C ASN A 312 15.54 10.38 5.56
N HIS A 313 14.61 10.48 6.51
CA HIS A 313 13.20 10.71 6.19
C HIS A 313 12.80 12.13 6.63
N GLN A 314 12.53 12.98 5.64
CA GLN A 314 12.37 14.44 5.79
C GLN A 314 10.92 14.87 5.57
N SER A 315 9.94 14.14 6.10
CA SER A 315 8.63 14.76 6.36
C SER A 315 8.74 15.56 7.68
N LEU A 316 9.53 16.63 7.63
CA LEU A 316 9.89 17.51 8.77
C LEU A 316 8.73 18.30 9.38
N MET A 317 7.50 18.06 8.94
CA MET A 317 6.32 18.68 9.52
C MET A 317 5.51 17.55 10.14
N LEU A 318 5.52 17.49 11.48
CA LEU A 318 4.43 16.90 12.27
C LEU A 318 3.14 17.61 11.83
N SER A 319 2.51 17.14 10.75
CA SER A 319 1.24 17.67 10.32
C SER A 319 0.25 17.32 11.43
N HIS A 320 -0.10 18.32 12.22
CA HIS A 320 -1.21 18.20 13.17
C HIS A 320 -2.43 17.79 12.36
N LEU A 321 -2.83 16.52 12.48
CA LEU A 321 -3.99 16.01 11.76
C LEU A 321 -5.24 16.46 12.48
N ASP A 322 -5.91 17.44 11.89
CA ASP A 322 -7.21 17.85 12.35
C ASP A 322 -8.28 16.91 11.77
N PHE A 323 -8.53 15.78 12.45
CA PHE A 323 -9.61 14.88 12.04
C PHE A 323 -11.00 15.48 12.32
N GLY A 324 -11.09 16.53 13.13
CA GLY A 324 -12.28 17.38 13.23
C GLY A 324 -12.60 18.05 11.90
N GLN A 325 -11.59 18.62 11.23
CA GLN A 325 -11.74 19.17 9.88
C GLN A 325 -12.10 18.09 8.86
N LEU A 326 -11.53 16.88 8.95
CA LEU A 326 -11.93 15.76 8.09
C LEU A 326 -13.43 15.43 8.24
N ALA A 327 -13.97 15.46 9.45
CA ALA A 327 -15.39 15.23 9.69
C ALA A 327 -16.27 16.27 8.99
N ILE A 328 -15.84 17.53 8.96
CA ILE A 328 -16.53 18.61 8.21
C ILE A 328 -16.43 18.33 6.70
N ASP A 329 -15.25 17.97 6.21
CA ASP A 329 -15.05 17.70 4.78
C ASP A 329 -15.86 16.49 4.28
N LEU A 330 -16.13 15.50 5.13
CA LEU A 330 -16.99 14.36 4.79
C LEU A 330 -18.46 14.76 4.54
N GLU A 331 -18.92 15.93 4.98
CA GLU A 331 -20.26 16.45 4.65
C GLU A 331 -20.48 16.55 3.14
N LYS A 332 -19.40 16.81 2.38
CA LYS A 332 -19.41 16.94 0.91
C LYS A 332 -19.89 15.66 0.20
N VAL A 333 -19.72 14.50 0.83
CA VAL A 333 -20.09 13.18 0.30
C VAL A 333 -21.10 12.44 1.18
N ALA A 334 -21.68 13.11 2.18
CA ALA A 334 -22.56 12.49 3.17
C ALA A 334 -23.81 11.81 2.58
N SER A 335 -24.29 12.32 1.45
CA SER A 335 -25.49 11.82 0.77
C SER A 335 -25.24 10.56 -0.07
N THR A 336 -23.99 10.14 -0.26
CA THR A 336 -23.60 9.04 -1.14
C THR A 336 -22.70 8.00 -0.47
N LEU A 337 -21.98 8.39 0.58
CA LEU A 337 -20.99 7.53 1.25
C LEU A 337 -21.65 6.37 2.03
N GLU A 338 -21.28 5.15 1.65
CA GLU A 338 -21.79 3.88 2.20
C GLU A 338 -20.73 3.14 3.04
N GLU A 339 -19.44 3.31 2.70
CA GLU A 339 -18.30 2.69 3.38
C GLU A 339 -17.16 3.71 3.58
N LEU A 340 -16.66 3.81 4.81
CA LEU A 340 -15.57 4.70 5.19
C LEU A 340 -14.50 3.93 5.95
N THR A 341 -13.26 4.02 5.48
CA THR A 341 -12.08 3.53 6.18
C THR A 341 -11.11 4.69 6.38
N ILE A 342 -10.80 5.01 7.63
CA ILE A 342 -9.73 5.93 8.00
C ILE A 342 -8.64 5.08 8.64
N GLY A 343 -7.37 5.39 8.39
CA GLY A 343 -6.26 4.69 9.01
C GLY A 343 -5.01 5.55 9.09
N VAL A 344 -4.14 5.20 10.03
CA VAL A 344 -2.80 5.79 10.19
C VAL A 344 -1.79 4.66 10.07
N VAL A 345 -0.79 4.86 9.23
CA VAL A 345 0.31 3.92 9.01
C VAL A 345 1.60 4.58 9.46
N TRP A 346 2.37 3.96 10.35
CA TRP A 346 3.59 4.54 10.90
C TRP A 346 4.82 4.05 10.14
N SER A 347 5.65 4.97 9.63
CA SER A 347 6.97 4.67 9.04
C SER A 347 8.10 4.92 10.04
N GLY A 348 9.08 4.00 10.08
CA GLY A 348 10.28 4.10 10.91
C GLY A 348 10.51 2.86 11.79
N MET A 349 11.62 2.16 11.57
CA MET A 349 12.05 0.88 12.16
C MET A 349 12.37 0.90 13.67
N GLY A 350 11.87 1.88 14.43
CA GLY A 350 12.26 2.04 15.83
C GLY A 350 11.22 2.81 16.58
N PHE A 351 10.03 2.22 16.74
CA PHE A 351 9.09 2.75 17.70
C PHE A 351 9.55 2.33 19.09
N TYR A 352 10.30 3.20 19.77
CA TYR A 352 10.70 2.97 21.16
C TYR A 352 9.58 3.44 22.07
N ALA A 353 9.05 2.49 22.84
CA ALA A 353 7.89 2.58 23.72
C ALA A 353 8.13 3.43 25.00
N VAL A 354 9.07 4.38 24.94
CA VAL A 354 9.68 5.06 26.09
C VAL A 354 9.14 6.49 26.30
N GLU A 355 8.40 7.05 25.34
CA GLU A 355 7.88 8.41 25.49
C GLU A 355 6.62 8.43 26.38
N GLU A 356 6.71 9.17 27.49
CA GLU A 356 5.77 9.17 28.62
C GLU A 356 4.37 9.74 28.34
N ASP A 357 4.16 10.39 27.19
CA ASP A 357 2.89 10.92 26.73
C ASP A 357 2.89 10.88 25.20
N PRO A 358 1.80 10.48 24.51
CA PRO A 358 1.72 10.47 23.05
C PRO A 358 1.62 11.90 22.47
N SER A 359 2.55 12.78 22.86
CA SER A 359 2.75 14.11 22.29
C SER A 359 3.09 14.08 20.80
N TRP A 360 3.38 12.89 20.26
CA TRP A 360 3.52 12.58 18.84
C TRP A 360 2.17 12.45 18.11
N PHE A 361 1.08 12.14 18.82
CA PHE A 361 -0.28 12.13 18.27
C PHE A 361 -1.03 13.40 18.68
N ARG A 362 -0.64 14.55 18.08
CA ARG A 362 -1.29 15.85 18.34
C ARG A 362 -2.58 16.06 17.54
N GLY A 363 -3.23 14.98 17.12
CA GLY A 363 -4.41 15.04 16.28
C GLY A 363 -5.64 15.49 17.05
N ILE A 364 -6.48 16.31 16.42
CA ILE A 364 -7.80 16.66 16.95
C ILE A 364 -8.76 15.52 16.58
N PRO A 365 -9.44 14.87 17.55
CA PRO A 365 -10.31 13.72 17.25
C PRO A 365 -11.55 14.13 16.44
N VAL A 366 -12.17 13.14 15.84
CA VAL A 366 -13.46 13.27 15.16
C VAL A 366 -14.55 13.52 16.20
N TYR A 367 -15.14 14.71 16.17
CA TYR A 367 -16.18 15.07 17.13
C TYR A 367 -17.55 14.43 16.82
N SER A 368 -17.89 14.21 15.54
CA SER A 368 -19.16 13.60 15.12
C SER A 368 -19.15 13.15 13.65
N LEU A 369 -19.74 11.98 13.38
CA LEU A 369 -19.99 11.44 12.04
C LEU A 369 -21.50 11.23 11.78
N LYS A 370 -22.38 11.76 12.64
CA LYS A 370 -23.83 11.53 12.57
C LYS A 370 -24.49 11.96 11.27
N HIS A 371 -23.89 12.93 10.57
CA HIS A 371 -24.37 13.43 9.29
C HIS A 371 -24.25 12.40 8.15
N LEU A 372 -23.43 11.35 8.30
CA LEU A 372 -23.23 10.28 7.31
C LEU A 372 -24.35 9.24 7.37
N GLU A 373 -25.57 9.64 7.00
CA GLU A 373 -26.78 8.82 7.20
C GLU A 373 -26.86 7.53 6.37
N LEU A 374 -26.08 7.41 5.30
CA LEU A 374 -26.01 6.21 4.46
C LEU A 374 -24.87 5.26 4.85
N LEU A 375 -23.99 5.70 5.75
CA LEU A 375 -22.82 4.93 6.12
C LEU A 375 -23.22 3.62 6.80
N SER A 376 -22.86 2.52 6.15
CA SER A 376 -23.16 1.16 6.58
C SER A 376 -21.93 0.46 7.16
N HIS A 377 -20.73 0.86 6.76
CA HIS A 377 -19.46 0.34 7.25
C HIS A 377 -18.52 1.48 7.63
N LEU A 378 -17.94 1.39 8.82
CA LEU A 378 -16.93 2.32 9.34
C LEU A 378 -15.74 1.53 9.89
N GLU A 379 -14.55 1.79 9.36
CA GLU A 379 -13.27 1.39 9.94
C GLU A 379 -12.49 2.65 10.33
N ILE A 380 -12.10 2.76 11.60
CA ILE A 380 -11.43 3.97 12.10
C ILE A 380 -10.56 3.64 13.33
N PRO A 381 -9.40 4.31 13.48
CA PRO A 381 -8.62 4.23 14.68
C PRO A 381 -9.39 4.73 15.91
N VAL A 382 -9.26 4.02 17.03
CA VAL A 382 -9.94 4.34 18.29
C VAL A 382 -9.58 5.76 18.72
N GLU A 383 -8.30 6.11 18.62
CA GLU A 383 -7.75 7.40 19.04
C GLU A 383 -8.29 8.57 18.23
N ILE A 384 -8.60 8.32 16.96
CA ILE A 384 -9.20 9.33 16.08
C ILE A 384 -10.68 9.50 16.44
N LEU A 385 -11.38 8.41 16.73
CA LEU A 385 -12.82 8.43 16.97
C LEU A 385 -13.19 8.98 18.35
N ILE A 386 -12.47 8.57 19.39
CA ILE A 386 -12.80 8.87 20.80
C ILE A 386 -11.65 9.51 21.57
N GLY A 387 -10.54 9.85 20.91
CA GLY A 387 -9.37 10.48 21.55
C GLY A 387 -8.39 9.49 22.19
N LEU A 388 -7.20 9.99 22.53
CA LEU A 388 -6.09 9.23 23.12
C LEU A 388 -6.39 8.66 24.51
N ARG A 389 -7.34 9.25 25.23
CA ARG A 389 -7.76 8.80 26.55
C ARG A 389 -9.29 8.63 26.56
N PRO A 390 -9.80 7.40 26.71
CA PRO A 390 -11.21 7.06 26.52
C PRO A 390 -12.17 7.64 27.57
N TRP A 391 -11.67 8.34 28.60
CA TRP A 391 -12.47 9.06 29.60
C TRP A 391 -12.61 10.57 29.33
N THR A 392 -11.86 11.16 28.39
CA THR A 392 -12.00 12.58 28.01
C THR A 392 -12.71 12.78 26.67
N GLY A 393 -12.94 11.70 25.92
CA GLY A 393 -13.58 11.72 24.62
C GLY A 393 -15.12 11.71 24.64
N PRO A 394 -15.77 12.05 23.51
CA PRO A 394 -17.20 11.91 23.36
C PRO A 394 -17.62 10.43 23.38
N LEU A 395 -18.81 10.13 23.91
CA LEU A 395 -19.41 8.80 23.86
C LEU A 395 -19.64 8.35 22.41
N LEU A 396 -19.46 7.07 22.11
CA LEU A 396 -19.77 6.49 20.78
C LEU A 396 -21.20 6.80 20.30
N SER A 397 -22.19 6.90 21.20
CA SER A 397 -23.57 7.29 20.86
C SER A 397 -23.70 8.73 20.37
N CYS A 398 -22.73 9.59 20.71
CA CYS A 398 -22.64 10.96 20.27
C CYS A 398 -21.91 11.09 18.91
N VAL A 399 -21.01 10.16 18.60
CA VAL A 399 -20.15 10.25 17.41
C VAL A 399 -20.64 9.41 16.23
N LEU A 400 -21.10 8.19 16.47
CA LEU A 400 -21.31 7.21 15.40
C LEU A 400 -22.53 7.51 14.51
N PRO A 401 -22.46 7.16 13.20
CA PRO A 401 -23.59 7.30 12.28
C PRO A 401 -24.79 6.42 12.67
N PRO A 402 -26.04 6.87 12.42
CA PRO A 402 -27.24 6.21 12.92
C PRO A 402 -27.64 4.92 12.18
N LYS A 403 -27.14 4.67 10.96
CA LYS A 403 -27.51 3.48 10.14
C LYS A 403 -26.38 2.45 9.99
N LEU A 404 -25.36 2.55 10.85
CA LEU A 404 -24.18 1.69 10.78
C LEU A 404 -24.54 0.21 10.97
N LYS A 405 -24.01 -0.65 10.09
CA LYS A 405 -24.18 -2.11 10.14
C LYS A 405 -22.91 -2.83 10.58
N SER A 406 -21.75 -2.26 10.28
CA SER A 406 -20.43 -2.80 10.60
C SER A 406 -19.54 -1.70 11.16
N LEU A 407 -18.97 -1.94 12.34
CA LEU A 407 -17.98 -1.06 12.97
C LEU A 407 -16.67 -1.83 13.15
N VAL A 408 -15.57 -1.27 12.67
CA VAL A 408 -14.21 -1.78 12.88
C VAL A 408 -13.43 -0.70 13.62
N LEU A 409 -13.07 -0.98 14.86
CA LEU A 409 -12.21 -0.16 15.67
C LEU A 409 -10.80 -0.72 15.61
N VAL A 410 -9.83 0.14 15.32
CA VAL A 410 -8.43 -0.24 15.26
C VAL A 410 -7.66 0.53 16.31
N ASP A 411 -6.99 -0.16 17.22
CA ASP A 411 -6.00 0.50 18.07
C ASP A 411 -4.69 0.60 17.29
N THR A 412 -4.36 1.83 16.89
CA THR A 412 -3.14 2.11 16.13
C THR A 412 -2.00 2.62 17.00
N LEU A 413 -2.23 2.76 18.32
CA LEU A 413 -1.20 3.21 19.23
C LEU A 413 -0.25 2.04 19.57
N PRO A 414 1.05 2.31 19.55
CA PRO A 414 2.02 1.43 20.16
C PRO A 414 1.94 1.55 21.68
N TYR A 415 1.85 0.40 22.34
CA TYR A 415 1.81 0.28 23.79
C TYR A 415 3.18 0.58 24.41
N PRO A 416 3.27 1.41 25.48
CA PRO A 416 4.54 1.69 26.16
C PRO A 416 5.11 0.45 26.88
N CYS A 417 6.40 0.53 27.24
CA CYS A 417 7.09 -0.53 27.97
C CYS A 417 6.50 -0.76 29.39
N ARG A 418 6.84 -1.91 29.98
CA ARG A 418 6.18 -2.66 31.08
C ARG A 418 5.60 -1.89 32.27
N ASP A 419 6.03 -0.67 32.55
CA ASP A 419 5.74 0.01 33.82
C ASP A 419 4.43 0.85 33.81
N ARG A 420 3.69 0.90 32.70
CA ARG A 420 2.39 1.62 32.59
C ARG A 420 1.27 0.82 31.91
N LEU A 421 1.35 -0.50 31.90
CA LEU A 421 0.34 -1.39 31.26
C LEU A 421 -1.09 -1.12 31.75
N GLU A 422 -1.28 -0.70 33.00
CA GLU A 422 -2.58 -0.37 33.58
C GLU A 422 -3.25 0.84 32.91
N ASP A 423 -2.47 1.78 32.38
CA ASP A 423 -2.96 2.96 31.66
C ASP A 423 -3.33 2.67 30.20
N TYR A 424 -2.85 1.55 29.65
CA TYR A 424 -3.02 1.14 28.25
C TYR A 424 -3.68 -0.23 28.18
N SER A 425 -4.97 -0.26 28.52
CA SER A 425 -5.82 -1.44 28.43
C SER A 425 -6.82 -1.31 27.29
N ALA A 426 -7.24 -2.45 26.72
CA ALA A 426 -8.38 -2.53 25.83
C ALA A 426 -9.72 -2.20 26.54
N MET A 427 -9.76 -2.29 27.88
CA MET A 427 -10.99 -2.22 28.66
C MET A 427 -11.82 -0.96 28.48
N PRO A 428 -11.26 0.26 28.37
CA PRO A 428 -12.09 1.43 28.15
C PRO A 428 -12.80 1.43 26.79
N VAL A 429 -12.17 0.89 25.74
CA VAL A 429 -12.81 0.71 24.43
C VAL A 429 -13.98 -0.26 24.57
N MET A 430 -13.75 -1.37 25.29
CA MET A 430 -14.77 -2.37 25.59
C MET A 430 -15.94 -1.80 26.41
N ASN A 431 -15.65 -0.94 27.39
CA ASN A 431 -16.65 -0.28 28.22
C ASN A 431 -17.49 0.73 27.42
N GLN A 432 -16.87 1.52 26.54
CA GLN A 432 -17.62 2.40 25.64
C GLN A 432 -18.49 1.62 24.65
N LEU A 433 -17.99 0.50 24.12
CA LEU A 433 -18.79 -0.40 23.29
C LEU A 433 -19.98 -0.96 24.08
N ALA A 434 -19.75 -1.42 25.32
CA ALA A 434 -20.82 -1.92 26.18
C ALA A 434 -21.90 -0.86 26.44
N ALA A 435 -21.49 0.38 26.76
CA ALA A 435 -22.40 1.50 26.99
C ALA A 435 -23.16 1.90 25.72
N TYR A 436 -22.48 2.03 24.56
CA TYR A 436 -23.12 2.35 23.29
C TYR A 436 -24.18 1.32 22.89
N LEU A 437 -23.84 0.04 23.07
CA LEU A 437 -24.68 -1.08 22.68
C LEU A 437 -25.82 -1.28 23.69
N ALA A 438 -25.75 -0.70 24.88
CA ALA A 438 -26.86 -0.63 25.83
C ALA A 438 -27.97 0.32 25.36
N ASP A 439 -27.64 1.45 24.74
CA ASP A 439 -28.55 2.60 24.53
C ASP A 439 -28.96 2.92 23.06
N SER A 440 -28.38 2.29 22.02
CA SER A 440 -28.68 2.65 20.59
C SER A 440 -28.50 1.49 19.57
N PRO A 441 -29.15 1.51 18.37
CA PRO A 441 -30.17 0.50 18.04
C PRO A 441 -29.96 -0.45 16.83
N SER A 442 -30.70 -1.58 16.87
CA SER A 442 -31.32 -2.48 15.86
C SER A 442 -30.61 -2.91 14.56
N LYS A 443 -29.62 -2.18 14.02
CA LYS A 443 -29.06 -2.42 12.69
C LYS A 443 -27.59 -2.83 12.67
N LEU A 444 -26.84 -2.55 13.74
CA LEU A 444 -25.46 -2.99 13.87
C LEU A 444 -25.44 -4.53 13.95
N ARG A 445 -24.73 -5.17 13.03
CA ARG A 445 -24.63 -6.64 12.92
C ARG A 445 -23.24 -7.16 13.23
N LYS A 446 -22.21 -6.35 12.99
CA LYS A 446 -20.81 -6.73 13.20
C LYS A 446 -20.04 -5.62 13.91
N VAL A 447 -19.33 -5.98 14.96
CA VAL A 447 -18.30 -5.17 15.60
C VAL A 447 -16.99 -5.92 15.52
N THR A 448 -15.93 -5.24 15.07
CA THR A 448 -14.58 -5.77 15.06
C THR A 448 -13.68 -4.82 15.82
N VAL A 449 -12.84 -5.35 16.71
CA VAL A 449 -11.85 -4.57 17.46
C VAL A 449 -10.49 -5.20 17.24
N ASN A 450 -9.56 -4.47 16.63
CA ASN A 450 -8.21 -4.93 16.35
C ASN A 450 -7.21 -4.17 17.19
N PHE A 451 -6.47 -4.87 18.05
CA PHE A 451 -5.38 -4.34 18.85
C PHE A 451 -4.05 -4.73 18.23
N TYR A 452 -3.19 -3.74 17.97
CA TYR A 452 -1.86 -3.98 17.42
C TYR A 452 -0.80 -3.80 18.52
N VAL A 453 -0.17 -4.90 18.89
CA VAL A 453 0.87 -4.94 19.92
C VAL A 453 2.24 -4.90 19.25
N LYS A 454 3.10 -3.96 19.67
CA LYS A 454 4.53 -3.96 19.31
C LYS A 454 5.29 -4.72 20.39
N LEU A 455 5.99 -5.76 19.99
CA LEU A 455 6.81 -6.57 20.89
C LEU A 455 8.28 -6.21 20.64
N GLU A 456 8.96 -5.60 21.61
CA GLU A 456 10.43 -5.46 21.55
C GLU A 456 11.06 -6.86 21.68
N CYS A 457 11.94 -7.21 20.74
CA CYS A 457 12.29 -8.57 20.32
C CYS A 457 12.98 -9.51 21.34
N HIS A 458 12.94 -9.27 22.66
CA HIS A 458 13.87 -9.95 23.57
C HIS A 458 13.27 -10.74 24.74
N TYR A 459 11.96 -10.67 25.05
CA TYR A 459 11.46 -11.24 26.32
C TYR A 459 10.04 -11.83 26.32
N PHE A 460 9.66 -12.68 25.36
CA PHE A 460 8.35 -13.34 25.38
C PHE A 460 8.42 -14.85 25.38
N TYR A 461 7.90 -15.46 26.47
CA TYR A 461 7.84 -16.90 26.67
C TYR A 461 6.46 -17.51 26.32
N ASN A 462 5.39 -16.70 26.26
CA ASN A 462 4.02 -17.15 25.95
C ASN A 462 3.12 -15.99 25.44
N CYS A 463 2.58 -16.12 24.23
CA CYS A 463 1.67 -15.13 23.62
C CYS A 463 0.36 -14.92 24.40
N GLU A 464 -0.16 -15.94 25.09
CA GLU A 464 -1.37 -15.81 25.92
C GLU A 464 -1.15 -14.90 27.11
N HIS A 465 0.01 -15.04 27.75
CA HIS A 465 0.39 -14.17 28.86
C HIS A 465 0.47 -12.72 28.42
N GLU A 466 0.94 -12.46 27.20
CA GLU A 466 0.98 -11.11 26.64
C GLU A 466 -0.39 -10.54 26.33
N VAL A 467 -1.28 -11.30 25.69
CA VAL A 467 -2.66 -10.81 25.46
C VAL A 467 -3.36 -10.51 26.78
N ARG A 468 -3.23 -11.39 27.77
CA ARG A 468 -3.83 -11.21 29.11
C ARG A 468 -3.28 -10.00 29.88
N ARG A 469 -2.14 -9.40 29.49
CA ARG A 469 -1.67 -8.14 30.08
C ARG A 469 -2.50 -6.94 29.66
N TYR A 470 -3.09 -6.97 28.48
CA TYR A 470 -3.82 -5.83 27.91
C TYR A 470 -5.34 -5.95 28.09
N ILE A 471 -5.86 -7.15 28.38
CA ILE A 471 -7.30 -7.40 28.44
C ILE A 471 -7.67 -8.56 29.39
N ASP A 472 -8.78 -8.42 30.11
CA ASP A 472 -9.43 -9.54 30.79
C ASP A 472 -10.31 -10.30 29.78
N LEU A 473 -9.87 -11.52 29.42
CA LEU A 473 -10.58 -12.36 28.46
C LEU A 473 -11.95 -12.82 28.97
N ASP A 474 -12.17 -12.90 30.28
CA ASP A 474 -13.46 -13.30 30.84
C ASP A 474 -14.47 -12.15 30.75
N GLU A 475 -14.04 -10.91 30.98
CA GLU A 475 -14.89 -9.73 30.73
C GLU A 475 -15.24 -9.56 29.25
N VAL A 476 -14.28 -9.83 28.36
CA VAL A 476 -14.51 -9.87 26.91
C VAL A 476 -15.57 -10.90 26.54
N ARG A 477 -15.47 -12.12 27.11
CA ARG A 477 -16.45 -13.19 26.88
C ARG A 477 -17.83 -12.80 27.38
N LEU A 478 -17.93 -12.17 28.56
CA LEU A 478 -19.21 -11.68 29.09
C LEU A 478 -19.83 -10.62 28.17
N LEU A 479 -19.04 -9.67 27.67
CA LEU A 479 -19.50 -8.70 26.69
C LEU A 479 -19.95 -9.41 25.40
N ALA A 480 -19.14 -10.34 24.89
CA ALA A 480 -19.46 -11.10 23.68
C ALA A 480 -20.77 -11.86 23.79
N VAL A 481 -21.03 -12.53 24.91
CA VAL A 481 -22.31 -13.22 25.19
C VAL A 481 -23.46 -12.23 25.19
N SER A 482 -23.30 -11.08 25.87
CA SER A 482 -24.32 -10.02 25.88
C SER A 482 -24.67 -9.51 24.48
N LEU A 483 -23.66 -9.34 23.61
CA LEU A 483 -23.84 -8.84 22.25
C LEU A 483 -24.40 -9.89 21.28
N THR A 484 -23.94 -11.14 21.37
CA THR A 484 -24.46 -12.24 20.57
C THR A 484 -25.93 -12.53 20.87
N ASN A 485 -26.35 -12.42 22.15
CA ASN A 485 -27.77 -12.49 22.54
C ASN A 485 -28.64 -11.39 21.87
N ARG A 486 -28.02 -10.29 21.43
CA ARG A 486 -28.70 -9.20 20.69
C ARG A 486 -28.58 -9.37 19.17
N GLY A 487 -28.05 -10.49 18.69
CA GLY A 487 -27.86 -10.76 17.25
C GLY A 487 -26.62 -10.10 16.64
N ILE A 488 -25.67 -9.62 17.45
CA ILE A 488 -24.48 -8.92 17.00
C ILE A 488 -23.29 -9.88 17.00
N THR A 489 -22.53 -9.91 15.90
CA THR A 489 -21.25 -10.62 15.82
C THR A 489 -20.13 -9.72 16.35
N LEU A 490 -19.35 -10.22 17.29
CA LEU A 490 -18.16 -9.56 17.84
C LEU A 490 -16.91 -10.32 17.40
N GLU A 491 -15.97 -9.62 16.76
CA GLU A 491 -14.64 -10.12 16.43
C GLU A 491 -13.61 -9.28 17.18
N ILE A 492 -12.71 -9.91 17.93
CA ILE A 492 -11.62 -9.21 18.61
C ILE A 492 -10.32 -9.91 18.21
N GLY A 493 -9.36 -9.13 17.73
CA GLY A 493 -8.05 -9.61 17.32
C GLY A 493 -6.94 -8.86 18.03
N PHE A 494 -5.98 -9.60 18.57
CA PHE A 494 -4.67 -9.08 18.95
C PHE A 494 -3.67 -9.50 17.89
N HIS A 495 -3.00 -8.53 17.31
CA HIS A 495 -2.04 -8.73 16.24
C HIS A 495 -0.69 -8.19 16.69
N TRP A 496 0.36 -8.97 16.46
CA TRP A 496 1.73 -8.52 16.58
C TRP A 496 2.17 -7.91 15.26
N THR A 497 2.89 -6.79 15.32
CA THR A 497 3.50 -6.17 14.13
C THR A 497 5.02 -6.32 14.17
N GLU A 498 5.59 -6.88 13.12
CA GLU A 498 7.03 -6.92 12.86
C GLU A 498 7.27 -6.44 11.44
N TYR A 499 8.10 -5.42 11.24
CA TYR A 499 8.57 -5.00 9.91
C TYR A 499 7.47 -4.92 8.83
N ASP A 500 6.39 -4.19 9.13
CA ASP A 500 5.20 -3.98 8.28
C ASP A 500 4.26 -5.18 8.08
N GLU A 501 4.57 -6.36 8.63
CA GLU A 501 3.69 -7.53 8.63
C GLU A 501 2.96 -7.70 9.97
N ALA A 502 1.64 -7.94 9.91
CA ALA A 502 0.81 -8.18 11.07
C ALA A 502 0.49 -9.68 11.22
N SER A 503 0.95 -10.28 12.31
CA SER A 503 0.66 -11.66 12.68
C SER A 503 -0.40 -11.73 13.78
N THR A 504 -1.47 -12.50 13.58
CA THR A 504 -2.49 -12.68 14.62
C THR A 504 -1.93 -13.51 15.80
N LEU A 505 -1.86 -12.90 16.98
CA LEU A 505 -1.52 -13.56 18.24
C LEU A 505 -2.72 -14.35 18.78
N TRP A 506 -3.88 -13.68 18.83
CA TRP A 506 -5.15 -14.24 19.28
C TRP A 506 -6.31 -13.59 18.54
N ARG A 507 -7.34 -14.37 18.23
CA ARG A 507 -8.59 -13.87 17.68
C ARG A 507 -9.77 -14.63 18.24
N GLY A 508 -10.67 -13.91 18.91
CA GLY A 508 -11.99 -14.41 19.29
C GLY A 508 -13.04 -13.94 18.29
N THR A 509 -13.85 -14.84 17.77
CA THR A 509 -15.05 -14.51 17.00
C THR A 509 -16.26 -15.11 17.68
N TYR A 510 -17.19 -14.26 18.06
CA TYR A 510 -18.40 -14.61 18.78
C TYR A 510 -19.59 -14.18 17.94
N SER A 511 -20.40 -15.15 17.52
CA SER A 511 -21.62 -14.92 16.76
C SER A 511 -22.82 -15.61 17.46
N PRO A 512 -24.06 -15.25 17.10
CA PRO A 512 -25.25 -15.88 17.68
C PRO A 512 -25.32 -17.40 17.47
N GLU A 513 -24.70 -17.90 16.40
CA GLU A 513 -24.75 -19.31 16.01
C GLU A 513 -23.49 -20.10 16.37
N MET A 514 -22.36 -19.40 16.56
CA MET A 514 -21.05 -20.03 16.73
C MET A 514 -20.08 -19.10 17.47
N SER A 515 -19.28 -19.69 18.37
CA SER A 515 -18.05 -19.07 18.87
C SER A 515 -16.84 -19.85 18.35
N THR A 516 -15.86 -19.13 17.82
CA THR A 516 -14.57 -19.67 17.40
C THR A 516 -13.46 -18.82 17.98
N GLU A 517 -12.54 -19.44 18.69
CA GLU A 517 -11.28 -18.82 19.09
C GLU A 517 -10.17 -19.43 18.23
N VAL A 518 -9.46 -18.58 17.48
CA VAL A 518 -8.25 -18.95 16.75
C VAL A 518 -7.08 -18.35 17.50
N SER A 519 -6.16 -19.20 17.92
CA SER A 519 -5.11 -18.80 18.83
C SER A 519 -3.78 -19.42 18.38
N ASN A 520 -2.76 -18.59 18.24
CA ASN A 520 -1.38 -19.03 18.02
C ASN A 520 -0.61 -19.07 19.35
N LEU A 521 -1.32 -19.35 20.45
CA LEU A 521 -0.83 -19.26 21.84
C LEU A 521 0.26 -20.31 22.17
N GLY A 522 0.53 -21.25 21.26
CA GLY A 522 1.57 -22.27 21.39
C GLY A 522 2.95 -21.86 20.85
N LEU A 523 3.11 -20.67 20.26
CA LEU A 523 4.42 -20.19 19.79
C LEU A 523 5.32 -19.86 20.99
N ARG A 524 6.31 -20.71 21.23
CA ARG A 524 7.45 -20.43 22.11
C ARG A 524 8.57 -19.84 21.26
N TYR A 525 8.83 -18.54 21.36
CA TYR A 525 10.06 -17.96 20.83
C TYR A 525 11.18 -18.24 21.83
N THR A 526 12.23 -18.92 21.38
CA THR A 526 13.42 -19.10 22.22
C THR A 526 14.29 -17.88 22.00
N PRO A 527 14.61 -17.08 23.04
CA PRO A 527 15.51 -15.95 22.88
C PRO A 527 16.84 -16.47 22.33
N VAL A 528 17.34 -15.85 21.25
CA VAL A 528 18.72 -16.05 20.84
C VAL A 528 19.56 -15.31 21.86
N ILE A 529 20.02 -16.03 22.90
CA ILE A 529 21.06 -15.56 23.78
C ILE A 529 22.30 -15.42 22.89
N THR A 530 22.62 -14.19 22.46
CA THR A 530 23.96 -13.90 21.97
C THR A 530 24.88 -14.14 23.16
N ALA A 531 25.67 -15.21 23.09
CA ALA A 531 26.72 -15.51 24.06
C ALA A 531 27.58 -14.25 24.23
N GLY A 532 27.47 -13.61 25.39
CA GLY A 532 28.07 -12.31 25.65
C GLY A 532 28.13 -11.99 27.14
N ASP A 533 27.13 -12.40 27.91
CA ASP A 533 27.12 -12.19 29.36
C ASP A 533 27.14 -13.55 30.06
N ALA A 534 28.34 -14.15 30.09
CA ALA A 534 28.65 -15.15 31.09
C ALA A 534 29.06 -14.40 32.36
N GLU A 535 28.30 -14.66 33.42
CA GLU A 535 28.55 -14.27 34.79
C GLU A 535 29.97 -14.67 35.20
N ASP A 536 30.77 -13.69 35.65
CA ASP A 536 31.94 -13.95 36.50
C ASP A 536 31.52 -13.58 37.93
N GLU A 537 31.12 -14.61 38.69
CA GLU A 537 31.05 -14.57 40.15
C GLU A 537 32.45 -14.79 40.75
N ASP A 538 32.75 -13.93 41.73
CA ASP A 538 33.58 -14.13 42.92
C ASP A 538 35.12 -14.14 42.83
N SER A 539 35.72 -13.10 43.43
CA SER A 539 36.67 -13.29 44.54
C SER A 539 36.79 -12.03 45.41
N ASP A 540 36.46 -12.17 46.69
CA ASP A 540 36.74 -11.25 47.80
C ASP A 540 38.23 -10.87 47.93
N ASP A 541 38.55 -9.67 48.43
CA ASP A 541 39.03 -9.47 49.81
C ASP A 541 39.73 -8.10 50.04
N SER A 542 39.30 -7.43 51.11
CA SER A 542 40.00 -6.49 52.00
C SER A 542 40.59 -5.15 51.52
N GLY A 543 40.40 -4.11 52.35
CA GLY A 543 41.46 -3.14 52.63
C GLY A 543 41.07 -1.67 52.73
N ASP A 544 40.46 -1.29 53.85
CA ASP A 544 40.61 -0.05 54.64
C ASP A 544 41.15 1.28 54.06
N SER A 545 40.52 2.33 54.60
CA SER A 545 41.07 3.60 55.09
C SER A 545 41.12 4.83 54.17
N ASP A 546 40.23 5.76 54.50
CA ASP A 546 40.50 7.11 55.02
C ASP A 546 41.22 8.16 54.17
N ASP A 547 40.57 9.33 54.23
CA ASP A 547 41.16 10.65 54.50
C ASP A 547 41.72 11.51 53.35
N SER A 548 40.97 12.59 53.15
CA SER A 548 41.42 13.99 53.25
C SER A 548 41.88 14.73 52.00
N ASP A 549 41.12 15.81 51.78
CA ASP A 549 41.57 17.21 51.64
C ASP A 549 42.25 17.72 50.36
N ASP A 550 41.82 18.95 50.06
CA ASP A 550 42.55 20.05 49.40
C ASP A 550 42.81 19.93 47.89
N SER A 551 42.72 20.97 47.06
CA SER A 551 42.41 22.39 47.25
C SER A 551 42.39 23.05 45.86
N GLU A 552 41.59 24.12 45.75
CA GLU A 552 41.72 25.34 44.95
C GLU A 552 42.75 25.47 43.79
N ASP A 553 42.20 26.00 42.69
CA ASP A 553 42.65 27.18 41.92
C ASP A 553 43.81 27.16 40.92
N SER A 554 43.58 28.07 39.95
CA SER A 554 44.51 28.83 39.10
C SER A 554 45.01 28.09 37.83
N GLU A 555 45.19 28.72 36.68
CA GLU A 555 44.74 29.97 36.04
C GLU A 555 45.36 29.91 34.63
N ASP A 556 44.84 30.76 33.75
CA ASP A 556 45.58 31.41 32.67
C ASP A 556 45.86 30.74 31.30
N GLU A 557 45.12 31.31 30.36
CA GLU A 557 45.58 32.12 29.22
C GLU A 557 46.35 31.47 28.06
N ASP A 558 45.80 31.77 26.87
CA ASP A 558 46.48 32.16 25.64
C ASP A 558 47.53 31.18 25.03
N ASP A 559 47.63 31.01 23.72
CA ASP A 559 47.56 32.04 22.70
C ASP A 559 47.39 31.41 21.30
N LYS A 560 47.00 32.31 20.40
CA LYS A 560 46.84 32.21 18.95
C LYS A 560 47.99 31.50 18.18
N LYS A 561 47.64 30.87 17.04
CA LYS A 561 47.96 31.29 15.64
C LYS A 561 47.84 30.07 14.71
N GLU A 562 46.97 30.09 13.71
CA GLU A 562 47.06 30.80 12.43
C GLU A 562 48.11 30.22 11.46
N LYS A 563 47.61 29.88 10.26
CA LYS A 563 48.26 29.53 8.98
C LYS A 563 48.67 28.06 8.81
N GLU A 564 48.38 27.42 7.68
CA GLU A 564 48.22 27.94 6.31
C GLU A 564 47.21 27.13 5.48
#